data_AF-A0A3M3UXD0-F1
#
_entry.id   AF-A0A3M3UXD0-F1
#
_cell.length_a   1.000
_cell.length_b   1.000
_cell.length_c   1.000
_cell.angle_alpha   90.00
_cell.angle_beta   90.00
_cell.angle_gamma   90.00
#
_symmetry.space_group_name_H-M   'P 1'
#
loop_
_entity.id
_entity.type
_entity.pdbx_description
1 polymer ?
#
loop_
_entity_poly.entity_id
_entity_poly.type
_entity_poly.pdbx_seq_one_letter_code
_entity_poly.pdbx_strand_id
1 'polypeptide(L)'
;MDLKREVLRLLVLQGHHLTGGTAARLQHAILKGPPRDMYRDDLEPERWRATADHSIWLRLAKLQSSGLVLSKNASTRFTELTQAYPQWSLSANERDEFSHWMSGSGDADYENNIVVTVAPTRRRELAQWLKLAPENTHGRSRDTWSDVCRQHLLNSLYALDDLAKEELWPINRWSEALRAWIDTRLVVRSWQYGAAIILNLPDHVLLELAHSLASWLQEVSKANIAGEDNLFALCQRLMDLQLDPDTGMTQNGAPIDQPVTEAINHPIGMVAQSLTNRWFKLVLHDNTGLSPTYKRFFSTLTDTSVARYRHGRVILGSNLIALFRVDRPWTERHLLPLLDWDQDPVEAKAIWEGFLWSPRLYQPLLTAFKTYFLQTARHYQELGEHKQQFVGLFTYAAIGPTDDYTIEEFQMAFLALPLEGLEESAQALSQALEGAVDQREEYWENRIRPFWQQIWPKSRELGTARIAESLIQMTLAAGSKFPAALRSVEAWLCPLEHPHYVVHCLAESKLSSRFPAVALQLLSSIIDDQPWASEELEQCLASIIQADRTLEEDIRYQQLREYLRRRR
;
A
#
# COMPACT_ATOMS: atom_id res chain seq x y z
N MET A 1 21.85 -24.12 11.03
CA MET A 1 22.99 -24.65 10.23
C MET A 1 22.64 -26.05 9.78
N ASP A 2 22.60 -26.30 8.47
CA ASP A 2 22.28 -27.62 7.91
C ASP A 2 23.57 -28.46 7.83
N LEU A 3 23.88 -29.17 8.94
CA LEU A 3 25.04 -30.06 9.07
C LEU A 3 25.12 -31.11 7.93
N LYS A 4 24.00 -31.43 7.28
CA LYS A 4 23.95 -32.37 6.15
C LYS A 4 24.75 -31.85 4.96
N ARG A 5 24.59 -30.57 4.60
CA ARG A 5 25.31 -29.98 3.45
C ARG A 5 26.80 -29.95 3.70
N GLU A 6 27.21 -29.47 4.87
CA GLU A 6 28.62 -29.36 5.24
C GLU A 6 29.33 -30.71 5.18
N VAL A 7 28.71 -31.76 5.72
CA VAL A 7 29.25 -33.13 5.68
C VAL A 7 29.35 -33.62 4.23
N LEU A 8 28.31 -33.47 3.42
CA LEU A 8 28.33 -33.96 2.03
C LEU A 8 29.34 -33.18 1.18
N ARG A 9 29.45 -31.86 1.35
CA ARG A 9 30.48 -31.03 0.71
C ARG A 9 31.88 -31.44 1.12
N LEU A 10 32.09 -31.76 2.40
CA LEU A 10 33.39 -32.23 2.88
C LEU A 10 33.76 -33.57 2.23
N LEU A 11 32.81 -34.50 2.06
CA LEU A 11 33.05 -35.75 1.34
C LEU A 11 33.47 -35.51 -0.11
N VAL A 12 32.77 -34.62 -0.82
CA VAL A 12 33.08 -34.29 -2.22
C VAL A 12 34.45 -33.60 -2.35
N LEU A 13 34.73 -32.60 -1.50
CA LEU A 13 35.93 -31.78 -1.63
C LEU A 13 37.19 -32.48 -1.11
N GLN A 14 37.08 -33.22 0.00
CA GLN A 14 38.24 -33.78 0.71
C GLN A 14 38.36 -35.29 0.58
N GLY A 15 37.36 -35.98 0.03
CA GLY A 15 37.34 -37.44 -0.06
C GLY A 15 38.57 -38.04 -0.74
N HIS A 16 39.11 -37.40 -1.77
CA HIS A 16 40.30 -37.87 -2.50
C HIS A 16 41.61 -37.84 -1.69
N HIS A 17 41.67 -37.04 -0.63
CA HIS A 17 42.83 -36.99 0.26
C HIS A 17 42.83 -38.12 1.31
N LEU A 18 41.72 -38.84 1.47
CA LEU A 18 41.61 -39.94 2.44
C LEU A 18 42.34 -41.19 1.94
N THR A 19 43.31 -41.67 2.71
CA THR A 19 44.09 -42.87 2.39
C THR A 19 44.12 -43.87 3.55
N GLY A 20 44.41 -45.14 3.23
CA GLY A 20 44.65 -46.19 4.21
C GLY A 20 43.51 -46.41 5.21
N GLY A 21 43.87 -46.57 6.50
CA GLY A 21 42.92 -46.92 7.57
C GLY A 21 41.83 -45.87 7.82
N THR A 22 42.08 -44.60 7.51
CA THR A 22 41.10 -43.51 7.70
C THR A 22 39.96 -43.59 6.67
N ALA A 23 40.29 -43.84 5.40
CA ALA A 23 39.30 -44.07 4.36
C ALA A 23 38.43 -45.30 4.66
N ALA A 24 39.05 -46.39 5.14
CA ALA A 24 38.34 -47.61 5.52
C ALA A 24 37.38 -47.38 6.70
N ARG A 25 37.81 -46.62 7.73
CA ARG A 25 36.96 -46.25 8.88
C ARG A 25 35.74 -45.43 8.47
N LEU A 26 35.92 -44.42 7.60
CA LEU A 26 34.82 -43.58 7.13
C LEU A 26 33.79 -44.40 6.33
N GLN A 27 34.25 -45.23 5.40
CA GLN A 27 33.35 -46.09 4.62
C GLN A 27 32.62 -47.09 5.49
N HIS A 28 33.29 -47.67 6.49
CA HIS A 28 32.63 -48.54 7.48
C HIS A 28 31.56 -47.79 8.29
N ALA A 29 31.81 -46.53 8.67
CA ALA A 29 30.82 -45.71 9.36
C ALA A 29 29.62 -45.38 8.46
N ILE A 30 29.85 -45.04 7.18
CA ILE A 30 28.78 -44.81 6.21
C ILE A 30 27.90 -46.07 6.06
N LEU A 31 28.51 -47.26 5.98
CA LEU A 31 27.78 -48.53 5.84
C LEU A 31 26.93 -48.91 7.06
N LYS A 32 27.21 -48.37 8.25
CA LYS A 32 26.33 -48.56 9.42
C LYS A 32 24.99 -47.83 9.28
N GLY A 33 24.91 -46.85 8.37
CA GLY A 33 23.73 -46.01 8.20
C GLY A 33 23.53 -45.01 9.34
N PRO A 34 22.47 -44.19 9.25
CA PRO A 34 22.16 -43.22 10.29
C PRO A 34 21.64 -43.92 11.56
N PRO A 35 21.97 -43.41 12.77
CA PRO A 35 21.40 -43.90 14.02
C PRO A 35 19.87 -43.77 14.06
N ARG A 36 19.16 -44.82 14.52
CA ARG A 36 17.67 -44.87 14.53
C ARG A 36 17.04 -43.87 15.51
N ASP A 37 17.72 -43.59 16.61
CA ASP A 37 17.35 -42.64 17.67
C ASP A 37 17.34 -41.18 17.22
N MET A 38 17.98 -40.85 16.09
CA MET A 38 17.93 -39.51 15.49
C MET A 38 16.64 -39.23 14.69
N TYR A 39 15.72 -40.21 14.59
CA TYR A 39 14.49 -40.13 13.80
C TYR A 39 13.29 -40.46 14.69
N ARG A 40 12.11 -39.95 14.32
CA ARG A 40 10.88 -40.15 15.10
C ARG A 40 10.54 -41.63 15.31
N ASP A 41 10.02 -41.97 16.48
CA ASP A 41 9.70 -43.36 16.85
C ASP A 41 8.52 -43.95 16.08
N ASP A 42 7.63 -43.10 15.55
CA ASP A 42 6.42 -43.45 14.80
C ASP A 42 6.65 -43.73 13.30
N LEU A 43 7.91 -43.79 12.85
CA LEU A 43 8.25 -43.97 11.44
C LEU A 43 8.08 -45.44 11.00
N GLU A 44 7.22 -45.66 10.01
CA GLU A 44 6.97 -46.98 9.41
C GLU A 44 8.28 -47.71 9.01
N PRO A 45 8.42 -49.02 9.27
CA PRO A 45 9.67 -49.76 9.02
C PRO A 45 10.17 -49.72 7.57
N GLU A 46 9.28 -49.70 6.58
CA GLU A 46 9.63 -49.56 5.16
C GLU A 46 10.17 -48.17 4.84
N ARG A 47 9.56 -47.12 5.41
CA ARG A 47 10.01 -45.72 5.24
C ARG A 47 11.35 -45.47 5.90
N TRP A 48 11.57 -46.07 7.07
CA TRP A 48 12.87 -46.04 7.73
C TRP A 48 13.95 -46.72 6.87
N ARG A 49 13.67 -47.93 6.35
CA ARG A 49 14.59 -48.64 5.46
C ARG A 49 14.97 -47.81 4.24
N ALA A 50 14.00 -47.22 3.54
CA ALA A 50 14.25 -46.35 2.39
C ALA A 50 15.10 -45.11 2.75
N THR A 51 14.87 -44.52 3.93
CA THR A 51 15.62 -43.35 4.42
C THR A 51 17.07 -43.72 4.77
N ALA A 52 17.27 -44.83 5.48
CA ALA A 52 18.59 -45.34 5.81
C ALA A 52 19.37 -45.71 4.55
N ASP A 53 18.74 -46.41 3.60
CA ASP A 53 19.32 -46.78 2.32
C ASP A 53 19.73 -45.55 1.49
N HIS A 54 18.84 -44.55 1.36
CA HIS A 54 19.14 -43.32 0.64
C HIS A 54 20.30 -42.54 1.30
N SER A 55 20.34 -42.51 2.64
CA SER A 55 21.40 -41.87 3.42
C SER A 55 22.78 -42.51 3.20
N ILE A 56 22.83 -43.84 3.09
CA ILE A 56 24.04 -44.62 2.77
C ILE A 56 24.44 -44.37 1.32
N TRP A 57 23.49 -44.53 0.40
CA TRP A 57 23.70 -44.36 -1.04
C TRP A 57 24.26 -42.98 -1.37
N LEU A 58 23.62 -41.91 -0.85
CA LEU A 58 24.02 -40.53 -1.13
C LEU A 58 25.44 -40.22 -0.67
N ARG A 59 25.84 -40.70 0.52
CA ARG A 59 27.21 -40.50 1.04
C ARG A 59 28.25 -41.29 0.27
N LEU A 60 27.95 -42.51 -0.17
CA LEU A 60 28.83 -43.30 -1.02
C LEU A 60 28.96 -42.69 -2.42
N ALA A 61 27.86 -42.20 -3.01
CA ALA A 61 27.87 -41.50 -4.29
C ALA A 61 28.72 -40.23 -4.24
N LYS A 62 28.53 -39.39 -3.20
CA LYS A 62 29.32 -38.15 -3.01
C LYS A 62 30.79 -38.46 -2.76
N LEU A 63 31.09 -39.48 -1.95
CA LEU A 63 32.48 -39.89 -1.71
C LEU A 63 33.15 -40.47 -2.97
N GLN A 64 32.43 -41.23 -3.80
CA GLN A 64 32.94 -41.70 -5.09
C GLN A 64 33.15 -40.53 -6.06
N SER A 65 32.26 -39.53 -6.05
CA SER A 65 32.38 -38.33 -6.89
C SER A 65 33.62 -37.48 -6.57
N SER A 66 34.21 -37.62 -5.38
CA SER A 66 35.48 -36.98 -5.05
C SER A 66 36.67 -37.60 -5.79
N GLY A 67 36.52 -38.78 -6.39
CA GLY A 67 37.62 -39.57 -6.96
C GLY A 67 38.21 -40.63 -6.02
N LEU A 68 37.62 -40.84 -4.83
CA LEU A 68 38.03 -41.91 -3.93
C LEU A 68 37.53 -43.28 -4.43
N VAL A 69 38.42 -44.28 -4.45
CA VAL A 69 38.06 -45.67 -4.78
C VAL A 69 37.40 -46.33 -3.57
N LEU A 70 36.13 -46.70 -3.72
CA LEU A 70 35.38 -47.39 -2.67
C LEU A 70 35.98 -48.78 -2.39
N SER A 71 36.02 -49.16 -1.11
CA SER A 71 36.36 -50.51 -0.65
C SER A 71 35.38 -51.53 -1.21
N LYS A 72 35.78 -52.80 -1.24
CA LYS A 72 34.96 -53.90 -1.79
C LYS A 72 33.55 -53.92 -1.19
N ASN A 73 33.42 -53.84 0.14
CA ASN A 73 32.12 -53.86 0.81
C ASN A 73 31.26 -52.62 0.49
N ALA A 74 31.88 -51.43 0.43
CA ALA A 74 31.18 -50.19 0.10
C ALA A 74 30.71 -50.16 -1.36
N SER A 75 31.55 -50.64 -2.27
CA SER A 75 31.24 -50.75 -3.70
C SER A 75 30.10 -51.75 -3.95
N THR A 76 30.13 -52.91 -3.30
CA THR A 76 29.03 -53.90 -3.37
C THR A 76 27.71 -53.28 -2.88
N ARG A 77 27.69 -52.66 -1.69
CA ARG A 77 26.47 -52.04 -1.16
C ARG A 77 25.97 -50.87 -2.03
N PHE A 78 26.87 -50.05 -2.55
CA PHE A 78 26.51 -48.95 -3.44
C PHE A 78 25.85 -49.45 -4.74
N THR A 79 26.38 -50.53 -5.31
CA THR A 79 25.83 -51.17 -6.52
C THR A 79 24.44 -51.76 -6.25
N GLU A 80 24.26 -52.48 -5.14
CA GLU A 80 22.95 -53.01 -4.72
C GLU A 80 21.90 -51.90 -4.60
N LEU A 81 22.24 -50.80 -3.92
CA LEU A 81 21.33 -49.67 -3.73
C LEU A 81 21.00 -48.96 -5.04
N THR A 82 21.98 -48.79 -5.93
CA THR A 82 21.76 -48.17 -7.23
C THR A 82 20.87 -49.02 -8.13
N GLN A 83 20.97 -50.35 -8.06
CA GLN A 83 20.08 -51.26 -8.79
C GLN A 83 18.67 -51.32 -8.20
N ALA A 84 18.55 -51.29 -6.87
CA ALA A 84 17.26 -51.32 -6.18
C ALA A 84 16.45 -50.02 -6.35
N TYR A 85 17.13 -48.89 -6.56
CA TYR A 85 16.51 -47.57 -6.72
C TYR A 85 17.05 -46.82 -7.95
N PRO A 86 16.67 -47.20 -9.19
CA PRO A 86 17.18 -46.60 -10.43
C PRO A 86 16.91 -45.09 -10.57
N GLN A 87 15.91 -44.57 -9.85
CA GLN A 87 15.53 -43.15 -9.83
C GLN A 87 16.48 -42.26 -9.01
N TRP A 88 17.42 -42.83 -8.24
CA TRP A 88 18.36 -42.07 -7.44
C TRP A 88 19.55 -41.59 -8.27
N SER A 89 19.73 -40.27 -8.34
CA SER A 89 20.85 -39.62 -9.03
C SER A 89 21.32 -38.39 -8.24
N LEU A 90 22.61 -38.07 -8.30
CA LEU A 90 23.13 -36.82 -7.75
C LEU A 90 22.48 -35.64 -8.49
N SER A 91 22.04 -34.63 -7.75
CA SER A 91 21.41 -33.46 -8.38
C SER A 91 22.47 -32.51 -8.93
N ALA A 92 22.27 -31.98 -10.13
CA ALA A 92 23.20 -31.04 -10.77
C ALA A 92 23.34 -29.71 -10.00
N ASN A 93 22.30 -29.32 -9.27
CA ASN A 93 22.24 -28.11 -8.45
C ASN A 93 22.44 -28.38 -6.95
N GLU A 94 22.95 -29.56 -6.58
CA GLU A 94 23.33 -29.88 -5.19
C GLU A 94 22.14 -29.95 -4.20
N ARG A 95 20.89 -29.85 -4.66
CA ARG A 95 19.68 -29.91 -3.79
C ARG A 95 19.62 -31.16 -2.92
N ASP A 96 20.24 -32.25 -3.38
CA ASP A 96 20.34 -33.52 -2.66
C ASP A 96 21.06 -33.40 -1.31
N GLU A 97 21.78 -32.30 -1.10
CA GLU A 97 22.56 -32.04 0.11
C GLU A 97 21.79 -31.33 1.22
N PHE A 98 20.62 -30.80 0.91
CA PHE A 98 19.77 -30.10 1.86
C PHE A 98 18.68 -31.02 2.39
N SER A 99 18.23 -30.78 3.61
CA SER A 99 17.08 -31.49 4.18
C SER A 99 15.75 -30.87 3.71
N HIS A 100 15.77 -29.56 3.42
CA HIS A 100 14.67 -28.81 2.86
C HIS A 100 15.21 -27.90 1.74
N TRP A 101 14.59 -27.95 0.57
CA TRP A 101 14.91 -27.10 -0.57
C TRP A 101 13.62 -26.45 -1.06
N MET A 102 13.60 -25.12 -1.14
CA MET A 102 12.50 -24.37 -1.74
C MET A 102 13.03 -23.64 -2.97
N SER A 103 12.28 -23.74 -4.07
CA SER A 103 12.47 -22.92 -5.26
C SER A 103 11.27 -21.99 -5.44
N GLY A 104 11.54 -20.76 -5.86
CA GLY A 104 10.55 -19.72 -6.13
C GLY A 104 10.42 -19.42 -7.62
N SER A 105 9.42 -18.62 -7.99
CA SER A 105 9.25 -18.13 -9.36
C SER A 105 10.51 -17.40 -9.84
N GLY A 106 11.04 -17.79 -11.00
CA GLY A 106 12.32 -17.29 -11.52
C GLY A 106 13.52 -18.20 -11.27
N ASP A 107 13.42 -19.21 -10.40
CA ASP A 107 14.46 -20.23 -10.27
C ASP A 107 14.35 -21.27 -11.40
N ALA A 108 15.48 -21.66 -11.99
CA ALA A 108 15.50 -22.59 -13.12
C ALA A 108 14.88 -23.96 -12.79
N ASP A 109 14.94 -24.40 -11.54
CA ASP A 109 14.31 -25.63 -11.06
C ASP A 109 12.81 -25.47 -10.73
N TYR A 110 12.32 -24.25 -10.54
CA TYR A 110 10.89 -23.95 -10.46
C TYR A 110 10.26 -23.96 -11.86
N GLU A 111 10.84 -23.22 -12.81
CA GLU A 111 10.32 -23.08 -14.18
C GLU A 111 10.36 -24.41 -14.96
N ASN A 112 11.43 -25.22 -14.80
CA ASN A 112 11.56 -26.51 -15.49
C ASN A 112 10.57 -27.60 -14.99
N ASN A 113 9.86 -27.36 -13.90
CA ASN A 113 8.89 -28.30 -13.33
C ASN A 113 7.43 -27.91 -13.59
N ILE A 114 7.17 -26.84 -14.36
CA ILE A 114 5.80 -26.41 -14.72
C ILE A 114 5.36 -27.14 -15.99
N VAL A 115 4.26 -27.89 -15.91
CA VAL A 115 3.59 -28.43 -17.10
C VAL A 115 2.71 -27.33 -17.68
N VAL A 116 3.10 -26.78 -18.83
CA VAL A 116 2.31 -25.77 -19.54
C VAL A 116 1.40 -26.43 -20.58
N THR A 117 0.09 -26.36 -20.36
CA THR A 117 -0.89 -26.82 -21.33
C THR A 117 -1.21 -25.69 -22.32
N VAL A 118 -0.97 -25.92 -23.61
CA VAL A 118 -1.22 -24.91 -24.64
C VAL A 118 -2.70 -24.92 -25.04
N ALA A 119 -3.38 -23.81 -24.81
CA ALA A 119 -4.76 -23.62 -25.24
C ALA A 119 -4.83 -23.45 -26.79
N PRO A 120 -5.73 -24.15 -27.49
CA PRO A 120 -5.94 -23.97 -28.93
C PRO A 120 -6.39 -22.55 -29.28
N THR A 121 -6.09 -22.07 -30.49
CA THR A 121 -6.42 -20.70 -30.91
C THR A 121 -7.69 -20.61 -31.76
N ARG A 122 -8.16 -21.75 -32.30
CA ARG A 122 -9.37 -21.83 -33.14
C ARG A 122 -10.60 -22.04 -32.29
N ARG A 123 -11.66 -21.23 -32.51
CA ARG A 123 -12.92 -21.25 -31.73
C ARG A 123 -13.45 -22.64 -31.42
N ARG A 124 -13.56 -23.54 -32.41
CA ARG A 124 -14.13 -24.89 -32.22
C ARG A 124 -13.28 -25.78 -31.30
N GLU A 125 -11.97 -25.79 -31.53
CA GLU A 125 -11.02 -26.56 -30.73
C GLU A 125 -10.95 -25.98 -29.31
N LEU A 126 -10.97 -24.66 -29.21
CA LEU A 126 -10.97 -23.93 -27.95
C LEU A 126 -12.24 -24.18 -27.13
N ALA A 127 -13.42 -24.21 -27.75
CA ALA A 127 -14.67 -24.57 -27.08
C ALA A 127 -14.62 -25.99 -26.49
N GLN A 128 -14.06 -26.96 -27.21
CA GLN A 128 -13.87 -28.31 -26.68
C GLN A 128 -12.86 -28.33 -25.52
N TRP A 129 -11.75 -27.59 -25.66
CA TRP A 129 -10.71 -27.49 -24.65
C TRP A 129 -11.21 -26.83 -23.35
N LEU A 130 -12.06 -25.80 -23.45
CA LEU A 130 -12.65 -25.09 -22.30
C LEU A 130 -13.59 -25.97 -21.46
N LYS A 131 -14.08 -27.10 -21.99
CA LYS A 131 -14.88 -28.09 -21.26
C LYS A 131 -14.01 -28.99 -20.36
N LEU A 132 -12.69 -29.02 -20.59
CA LEU A 132 -11.78 -29.83 -19.80
C LEU A 132 -11.49 -29.13 -18.46
N ALA A 133 -11.50 -29.91 -17.37
CA ALA A 133 -11.05 -29.41 -16.08
C ALA A 133 -9.56 -29.05 -16.16
N PRO A 134 -9.10 -27.95 -15.52
CA PRO A 134 -7.67 -27.67 -15.40
C PRO A 134 -6.98 -28.87 -14.73
N GLU A 135 -5.91 -29.40 -15.33
CA GLU A 135 -5.14 -30.50 -14.74
C GLU A 135 -4.43 -30.01 -13.47
N ASN A 136 -5.11 -30.08 -12.33
CA ASN A 136 -4.58 -29.58 -11.06
C ASN A 136 -3.73 -30.65 -10.38
N THR A 137 -2.60 -31.01 -11.00
CA THR A 137 -1.60 -31.86 -10.36
C THR A 137 -0.76 -30.99 -9.41
N HIS A 138 -1.25 -30.83 -8.17
CA HIS A 138 -0.50 -30.28 -7.03
C HIS A 138 0.15 -28.89 -7.25
N GLY A 139 -0.53 -27.98 -7.98
CA GLY A 139 -0.13 -26.58 -8.10
C GLY A 139 1.02 -26.29 -9.07
N ARG A 140 1.36 -27.23 -9.98
CA ARG A 140 2.47 -27.11 -10.95
C ARG A 140 2.03 -27.10 -12.42
N SER A 141 0.73 -27.01 -12.71
CA SER A 141 0.24 -26.83 -14.07
C SER A 141 -0.19 -25.38 -14.29
N ARG A 142 0.21 -24.81 -15.42
CA ARG A 142 -0.32 -23.55 -15.97
C ARG A 142 -0.82 -23.82 -17.36
N ASP A 143 -1.72 -22.98 -17.87
CA ASP A 143 -2.08 -23.02 -19.28
C ASP A 143 -1.99 -21.64 -19.91
N THR A 144 -2.03 -21.59 -21.24
CA THR A 144 -1.87 -20.36 -22.01
C THR A 144 -3.21 -19.66 -22.28
N TRP A 145 -4.28 -19.94 -21.52
CA TRP A 145 -5.62 -19.41 -21.78
C TRP A 145 -5.65 -17.88 -21.76
N SER A 146 -5.07 -17.24 -20.73
CA SER A 146 -4.99 -15.78 -20.66
C SER A 146 -4.31 -15.16 -21.89
N ASP A 147 -3.25 -15.78 -22.41
CA ASP A 147 -2.55 -15.29 -23.60
C ASP A 147 -3.39 -15.45 -24.86
N VAL A 148 -4.10 -16.57 -25.01
CA VAL A 148 -5.07 -16.76 -26.10
C VAL A 148 -6.20 -15.73 -26.00
N CYS A 149 -6.68 -15.39 -24.80
CA CYS A 149 -7.67 -14.34 -24.60
C CYS A 149 -7.17 -12.97 -25.08
N ARG A 150 -5.89 -12.64 -24.85
CA ARG A 150 -5.27 -11.39 -25.31
C ARG A 150 -5.06 -11.36 -26.82
N GLN A 151 -4.52 -12.43 -27.38
CA GLN A 151 -4.12 -12.49 -28.80
C GLN A 151 -5.30 -12.79 -29.74
N HIS A 152 -6.28 -13.56 -29.27
CA HIS A 152 -7.40 -14.08 -30.06
C HIS A 152 -8.76 -13.78 -29.40
N LEU A 153 -8.99 -12.51 -29.06
CA LEU A 153 -10.20 -12.00 -28.39
C LEU A 153 -11.50 -12.62 -28.93
N LEU A 154 -11.76 -12.51 -30.24
CA LEU A 154 -13.04 -12.95 -30.82
C LEU A 154 -13.22 -14.47 -30.74
N ASN A 155 -12.16 -15.25 -30.99
CA ASN A 155 -12.26 -16.71 -30.90
C ASN A 155 -12.51 -17.14 -29.46
N SER A 156 -11.87 -16.47 -28.50
CA SER A 156 -12.01 -16.73 -27.07
C SER A 156 -13.40 -16.40 -26.56
N LEU A 157 -13.88 -15.18 -26.85
CA LEU A 157 -15.22 -14.72 -26.49
C LEU A 157 -16.30 -15.61 -27.10
N TYR A 158 -16.22 -15.91 -28.40
CA TYR A 158 -17.26 -16.70 -29.04
C TYR A 158 -17.20 -18.19 -28.73
N ALA A 159 -16.05 -18.71 -28.27
CA ALA A 159 -15.98 -20.06 -27.71
C ALA A 159 -16.65 -20.12 -26.33
N LEU A 160 -16.45 -19.11 -25.48
CA LEU A 160 -17.17 -18.97 -24.21
C LEU A 160 -18.69 -18.80 -24.43
N ASP A 161 -19.09 -18.05 -25.46
CA ASP A 161 -20.50 -17.89 -25.86
C ASP A 161 -21.12 -19.20 -26.39
N ASP A 162 -20.36 -20.02 -27.14
CA ASP A 162 -20.82 -21.36 -27.54
C ASP A 162 -21.14 -22.22 -26.32
N LEU A 163 -20.25 -22.20 -25.31
CA LEU A 163 -20.47 -22.91 -24.06
C LEU A 163 -21.66 -22.35 -23.29
N ALA A 164 -21.82 -21.03 -23.23
CA ALA A 164 -22.96 -20.40 -22.56
C ALA A 164 -24.31 -20.78 -23.20
N LYS A 165 -24.36 -20.93 -24.54
CA LYS A 165 -25.54 -21.42 -25.27
C LYS A 165 -25.84 -22.90 -25.02
N GLU A 166 -24.85 -23.67 -24.60
CA GLU A 166 -24.99 -25.05 -24.11
C GLU A 166 -25.23 -25.12 -22.59
N GLU A 167 -25.47 -23.99 -21.92
CA GLU A 167 -25.65 -23.89 -20.46
C GLU A 167 -24.42 -24.37 -19.67
N LEU A 168 -23.23 -24.19 -20.23
CA LEU A 168 -21.93 -24.48 -19.60
C LEU A 168 -21.19 -23.19 -19.29
N TRP A 169 -20.91 -22.94 -18.01
CA TRP A 169 -20.24 -21.72 -17.55
C TRP A 169 -18.95 -22.03 -16.79
N PRO A 170 -17.81 -22.18 -17.49
CA PRO A 170 -16.53 -22.38 -16.81
C PRO A 170 -16.08 -21.06 -16.14
N ILE A 171 -16.50 -20.85 -14.90
CA ILE A 171 -16.33 -19.59 -14.15
C ILE A 171 -14.88 -19.10 -14.13
N ASN A 172 -13.93 -19.98 -13.81
CA ASN A 172 -12.50 -19.62 -13.80
C ASN A 172 -12.02 -19.14 -15.18
N ARG A 173 -12.52 -19.73 -16.27
CA ARG A 173 -12.15 -19.34 -17.65
C ARG A 173 -12.76 -18.00 -18.03
N TRP A 174 -14.02 -17.77 -17.67
CA TRP A 174 -14.66 -16.46 -17.83
C TRP A 174 -13.93 -15.37 -17.02
N SER A 175 -13.59 -15.64 -15.77
CA SER A 175 -12.87 -14.69 -14.92
C SER A 175 -11.49 -14.35 -15.48
N GLU A 176 -10.74 -15.34 -15.97
CA GLU A 176 -9.42 -15.12 -16.57
C GLU A 176 -9.51 -14.34 -17.89
N ALA A 177 -10.54 -14.61 -18.69
CA ALA A 177 -10.82 -13.88 -19.94
C ALA A 177 -11.15 -12.41 -19.69
N LEU A 178 -12.06 -12.12 -18.74
CA LEU A 178 -12.42 -10.75 -18.36
C LEU A 178 -11.20 -9.96 -17.86
N ARG A 179 -10.35 -10.59 -17.04
CA ARG A 179 -9.07 -9.98 -16.60
C ARG A 179 -8.11 -9.71 -17.76
N ALA A 180 -8.02 -10.62 -18.74
CA ALA A 180 -7.19 -10.43 -19.92
C ALA A 180 -7.69 -9.29 -20.82
N TRP A 181 -9.00 -9.03 -20.84
CA TRP A 181 -9.64 -8.04 -21.71
C TRP A 181 -9.75 -6.63 -21.14
N ILE A 182 -9.24 -6.42 -19.92
CA ILE A 182 -9.04 -5.09 -19.30
C ILE A 182 -7.95 -4.27 -20.00
N ASP A 183 -7.01 -4.93 -20.70
CA ASP A 183 -5.95 -4.25 -21.45
C ASP A 183 -6.51 -3.12 -22.33
N THR A 184 -5.90 -1.94 -22.25
CA THR A 184 -6.35 -0.72 -22.96
C THR A 184 -6.44 -0.91 -24.48
N ARG A 185 -5.69 -1.84 -25.07
CA ARG A 185 -5.74 -2.19 -26.49
C ARG A 185 -6.95 -3.05 -26.85
N LEU A 186 -7.54 -3.73 -25.86
CA LEU A 186 -8.62 -4.68 -26.05
C LEU A 186 -9.96 -4.18 -25.53
N VAL A 187 -9.98 -3.29 -24.53
CA VAL A 187 -11.18 -2.89 -23.78
C VAL A 187 -12.36 -2.44 -24.64
N VAL A 188 -12.13 -1.61 -25.68
CA VAL A 188 -13.20 -1.15 -26.58
C VAL A 188 -13.75 -2.29 -27.42
N ARG A 189 -12.86 -3.17 -27.90
CA ARG A 189 -13.25 -4.30 -28.76
C ARG A 189 -13.93 -5.40 -27.94
N SER A 190 -13.42 -5.71 -26.75
CA SER A 190 -14.04 -6.68 -25.85
C SER A 190 -15.42 -6.21 -25.43
N TRP A 191 -15.61 -4.91 -25.18
CA TRP A 191 -16.93 -4.32 -24.96
C TRP A 191 -17.86 -4.48 -26.17
N GLN A 192 -17.40 -4.05 -27.36
CA GLN A 192 -18.21 -4.04 -28.57
C GLN A 192 -18.84 -5.41 -28.89
N TYR A 193 -18.10 -6.49 -28.69
CA TYR A 193 -18.58 -7.84 -29.00
C TYR A 193 -19.11 -8.59 -27.77
N GLY A 194 -18.58 -8.30 -26.57
CA GLY A 194 -18.86 -9.07 -25.36
C GLY A 194 -20.03 -8.56 -24.53
N ALA A 195 -20.36 -7.27 -24.58
CA ALA A 195 -21.35 -6.67 -23.68
C ALA A 195 -22.72 -7.38 -23.72
N ALA A 196 -23.25 -7.65 -24.92
CA ALA A 196 -24.54 -8.32 -25.09
C ALA A 196 -24.51 -9.79 -24.65
N ILE A 197 -23.37 -10.48 -24.84
CA ILE A 197 -23.20 -11.88 -24.42
C ILE A 197 -23.22 -11.95 -22.90
N ILE A 198 -22.41 -11.11 -22.24
CA ILE A 198 -22.31 -11.06 -20.78
C ILE A 198 -23.63 -10.63 -20.15
N LEU A 199 -24.36 -9.69 -20.77
CA LEU A 199 -25.68 -9.26 -20.32
C LEU A 199 -26.72 -10.38 -20.33
N ASN A 200 -26.52 -11.46 -21.10
CA ASN A 200 -27.41 -12.61 -21.14
C ASN A 200 -26.99 -13.76 -20.19
N LEU A 201 -25.85 -13.64 -19.50
CA LEU A 201 -25.45 -14.66 -18.52
C LEU A 201 -26.43 -14.71 -17.34
N PRO A 202 -26.74 -15.89 -16.76
CA PRO A 202 -27.60 -16.00 -15.58
C PRO A 202 -27.03 -15.28 -14.33
N ASP A 203 -27.89 -14.84 -13.41
CA ASP A 203 -27.46 -14.12 -12.19
C ASP A 203 -26.52 -14.93 -11.31
N HIS A 204 -26.71 -16.26 -11.20
CA HIS A 204 -25.80 -17.11 -10.42
C HIS A 204 -24.38 -17.14 -11.01
N VAL A 205 -24.25 -17.08 -12.34
CA VAL A 205 -22.96 -16.96 -13.03
C VAL A 205 -22.36 -15.58 -12.81
N LEU A 206 -23.17 -14.52 -12.91
CA LEU A 206 -22.71 -13.16 -12.63
C LEU A 206 -22.25 -12.99 -11.19
N LEU A 207 -22.88 -13.67 -10.24
CA LEU A 207 -22.48 -13.67 -8.83
C LEU A 207 -21.06 -14.21 -8.66
N GLU A 208 -20.75 -15.36 -9.27
CA GLU A 208 -19.41 -15.93 -9.23
C GLU A 208 -18.37 -15.11 -10.01
N LEU A 209 -18.81 -14.36 -11.03
CA LEU A 209 -17.96 -13.46 -11.82
C LEU A 209 -17.91 -12.02 -11.32
N ALA A 210 -18.60 -11.69 -10.22
CA ALA A 210 -18.92 -10.30 -9.87
C ALA A 210 -17.70 -9.39 -9.83
N HIS A 211 -16.60 -9.83 -9.22
CA HIS A 211 -15.37 -9.06 -9.14
C HIS A 211 -14.69 -8.87 -10.52
N SER A 212 -14.53 -9.95 -11.30
CA SER A 212 -13.87 -9.85 -12.62
C SER A 212 -14.71 -9.05 -13.62
N LEU A 213 -16.03 -9.18 -13.54
CA LEU A 213 -16.96 -8.37 -14.33
C LEU A 213 -16.94 -6.89 -13.91
N ALA A 214 -17.01 -6.59 -12.62
CA ALA A 214 -16.98 -5.21 -12.14
C ALA A 214 -15.66 -4.51 -12.48
N SER A 215 -14.53 -5.22 -12.38
CA SER A 215 -13.22 -4.73 -12.79
C SER A 215 -13.16 -4.46 -14.31
N TRP A 216 -13.71 -5.36 -15.13
CA TRP A 216 -13.83 -5.13 -16.58
C TRP A 216 -14.71 -3.91 -16.91
N LEU A 217 -15.86 -3.77 -16.26
CA LEU A 217 -16.75 -2.60 -16.42
C LEU A 217 -16.07 -1.29 -16.01
N GLN A 218 -15.28 -1.31 -14.94
CA GLN A 218 -14.53 -0.15 -14.47
C GLN A 218 -13.55 0.33 -15.55
N GLU A 219 -12.88 -0.57 -16.25
CA GLU A 219 -11.93 -0.23 -17.31
C GLU A 219 -12.66 0.19 -18.60
N VAL A 220 -13.74 -0.50 -18.95
CA VAL A 220 -14.64 -0.11 -20.05
C VAL A 220 -15.18 1.30 -19.85
N SER A 221 -15.55 1.68 -18.63
CA SER A 221 -16.14 2.99 -18.33
C SER A 221 -15.20 4.15 -18.67
N LYS A 222 -13.87 3.94 -18.56
CA LYS A 222 -12.82 4.92 -18.90
C LYS A 222 -12.70 5.13 -20.41
N ALA A 223 -13.07 4.14 -21.24
CA ALA A 223 -12.95 4.19 -22.69
C ALA A 223 -14.15 4.86 -23.39
N ASN A 224 -13.97 5.34 -24.62
CA ASN A 224 -15.08 5.86 -25.43
C ASN A 224 -15.79 4.69 -26.10
N ILE A 225 -16.98 4.36 -25.60
CA ILE A 225 -17.76 3.19 -26.01
C ILE A 225 -19.14 3.61 -26.53
N ALA A 226 -19.70 2.78 -27.41
CA ALA A 226 -21.11 2.85 -27.78
C ALA A 226 -21.94 1.90 -26.89
N GLY A 227 -23.26 2.11 -26.85
CA GLY A 227 -24.20 1.22 -26.14
C GLY A 227 -24.13 1.35 -24.62
N GLU A 228 -24.13 2.57 -24.07
CA GLU A 228 -24.12 2.82 -22.62
C GLU A 228 -25.28 2.14 -21.88
N ASP A 229 -26.42 1.91 -22.55
CA ASP A 229 -27.56 1.20 -21.95
C ASP A 229 -27.18 -0.20 -21.44
N ASN A 230 -26.31 -0.91 -22.16
CA ASN A 230 -25.78 -2.21 -21.72
C ASN A 230 -24.89 -2.06 -20.48
N LEU A 231 -24.12 -0.97 -20.37
CA LEU A 231 -23.29 -0.70 -19.20
C LEU A 231 -24.18 -0.44 -18.00
N PHE A 232 -25.18 0.41 -18.13
CA PHE A 232 -26.14 0.68 -17.05
C PHE A 232 -26.91 -0.58 -16.64
N ALA A 233 -27.32 -1.42 -17.61
CA ALA A 233 -27.98 -2.69 -17.31
C ALA A 233 -27.07 -3.64 -16.52
N LEU A 234 -25.80 -3.79 -16.91
CA LEU A 234 -24.84 -4.63 -16.19
C LEU A 234 -24.52 -4.08 -14.79
N CYS A 235 -24.37 -2.76 -14.65
CA CYS A 235 -24.22 -2.11 -13.34
C CYS A 235 -25.42 -2.38 -12.43
N GLN A 236 -26.64 -2.25 -12.95
CA GLN A 236 -27.86 -2.55 -12.20
C GLN A 236 -27.89 -4.01 -11.75
N ARG A 237 -27.64 -4.95 -12.68
CA ARG A 237 -27.59 -6.38 -12.34
C ARG A 237 -26.58 -6.68 -11.24
N LEU A 238 -25.36 -6.14 -11.33
CA LEU A 238 -24.34 -6.31 -10.29
C LEU A 238 -24.77 -5.73 -8.93
N MET A 239 -25.48 -4.60 -8.91
CA MET A 239 -25.99 -3.99 -7.68
C MET A 239 -27.11 -4.81 -7.02
N ASP A 240 -27.89 -5.53 -7.84
CA ASP A 240 -29.01 -6.37 -7.39
C ASP A 240 -28.57 -7.75 -6.88
N LEU A 241 -27.34 -8.17 -7.17
CA LEU A 241 -26.75 -9.41 -6.65
C LEU A 241 -26.58 -9.37 -5.13
N GLN A 242 -26.77 -10.53 -4.49
CA GLN A 242 -26.54 -10.74 -3.06
C GLN A 242 -25.05 -11.00 -2.80
N LEU A 243 -24.25 -9.94 -2.93
CA LEU A 243 -22.81 -9.95 -2.61
C LEU A 243 -22.60 -9.82 -1.10
N ASP A 244 -21.54 -10.48 -0.61
CA ASP A 244 -21.03 -10.29 0.74
C ASP A 244 -20.67 -8.80 0.94
N PRO A 245 -21.09 -8.13 2.02
CA PRO A 245 -20.63 -6.78 2.32
C PRO A 245 -19.12 -6.69 2.55
N ASP A 246 -18.47 -7.76 2.99
CA ASP A 246 -17.04 -7.78 3.29
C ASP A 246 -16.21 -8.18 2.07
N THR A 247 -15.00 -7.62 1.96
CA THR A 247 -14.06 -7.96 0.88
C THR A 247 -13.29 -9.26 1.14
N GLY A 248 -13.33 -9.76 2.38
CA GLY A 248 -12.45 -10.84 2.85
C GLY A 248 -10.98 -10.44 2.98
N MET A 249 -10.64 -9.15 2.79
CA MET A 249 -9.27 -8.66 2.95
C MET A 249 -8.91 -8.61 4.43
N THR A 250 -7.81 -9.27 4.79
CA THR A 250 -7.33 -9.33 6.19
C THR A 250 -5.87 -8.89 6.31
N GLN A 251 -5.55 -8.18 7.38
CA GLN A 251 -4.18 -7.90 7.82
C GLN A 251 -3.97 -8.54 9.19
N ASN A 252 -2.94 -9.39 9.31
CA ASN A 252 -2.64 -10.15 10.54
C ASN A 252 -3.84 -10.98 11.08
N GLY A 253 -4.72 -11.46 10.19
CA GLY A 253 -5.87 -12.28 10.55
C GLY A 253 -7.12 -11.51 11.00
N ALA A 254 -7.09 -10.17 10.99
CA ALA A 254 -8.26 -9.31 11.21
C ALA A 254 -8.65 -8.58 9.91
N PRO A 255 -9.93 -8.17 9.72
CA PRO A 255 -10.32 -7.30 8.61
C PRO A 255 -9.44 -6.04 8.56
N ILE A 256 -9.12 -5.57 7.36
CA ILE A 256 -8.22 -4.42 7.20
C ILE A 256 -8.82 -3.10 7.71
N ASP A 257 -10.15 -2.98 7.74
CA ASP A 257 -10.87 -1.77 8.19
C ASP A 257 -10.37 -0.48 7.51
N GLN A 258 -10.15 -0.59 6.19
CA GLN A 258 -9.69 0.48 5.30
C GLN A 258 -10.76 0.75 4.22
N PRO A 259 -11.76 1.60 4.48
CA PRO A 259 -12.92 1.80 3.61
C PRO A 259 -12.57 2.11 2.15
N VAL A 260 -11.54 2.91 1.88
CA VAL A 260 -11.10 3.24 0.51
C VAL A 260 -10.51 2.02 -0.19
N THR A 261 -9.58 1.32 0.46
CA THR A 261 -8.96 0.10 -0.07
C THR A 261 -10.01 -0.97 -0.34
N GLU A 262 -10.98 -1.15 0.56
CA GLU A 262 -12.05 -2.12 0.38
C GLU A 262 -13.00 -1.71 -0.76
N ALA A 263 -13.39 -0.43 -0.84
CA ALA A 263 -14.29 0.06 -1.87
C ALA A 263 -13.74 -0.13 -3.28
N ILE A 264 -12.45 0.15 -3.51
CA ILE A 264 -11.84 -0.02 -4.84
C ILE A 264 -11.69 -1.49 -5.24
N ASN A 265 -11.73 -2.42 -4.28
CA ASN A 265 -11.61 -3.87 -4.51
C ASN A 265 -12.97 -4.61 -4.48
N HIS A 266 -14.01 -3.99 -3.93
CA HIS A 266 -15.35 -4.57 -3.87
C HIS A 266 -16.14 -4.32 -5.17
N PRO A 267 -16.91 -5.31 -5.70
CA PRO A 267 -17.66 -5.13 -6.95
C PRO A 267 -18.60 -3.93 -6.96
N ILE A 268 -19.26 -3.61 -5.83
CA ILE A 268 -20.13 -2.44 -5.74
C ILE A 268 -19.36 -1.12 -5.84
N GLY A 269 -18.18 -1.02 -5.21
CA GLY A 269 -17.37 0.20 -5.33
C GLY A 269 -16.78 0.34 -6.74
N MET A 270 -16.41 -0.76 -7.39
CA MET A 270 -16.04 -0.76 -8.82
C MET A 270 -17.21 -0.34 -9.73
N VAL A 271 -18.44 -0.75 -9.44
CA VAL A 271 -19.65 -0.28 -10.15
C VAL A 271 -19.86 1.22 -9.92
N ALA A 272 -19.77 1.70 -8.69
CA ALA A 272 -19.87 3.13 -8.38
C ALA A 272 -18.79 3.92 -9.13
N GLN A 273 -17.54 3.44 -9.16
CA GLN A 273 -16.47 4.06 -9.94
C GLN A 273 -16.76 4.04 -11.44
N SER A 274 -17.34 2.95 -11.97
CA SER A 274 -17.74 2.86 -13.38
C SER A 274 -18.77 3.93 -13.75
N LEU A 275 -19.79 4.10 -12.90
CA LEU A 275 -20.83 5.11 -13.09
C LEU A 275 -20.24 6.52 -12.98
N THR A 276 -19.38 6.78 -12.00
CA THR A 276 -18.68 8.05 -11.83
C THR A 276 -17.79 8.39 -13.04
N ASN A 277 -17.06 7.41 -13.57
CA ASN A 277 -16.24 7.60 -14.77
C ASN A 277 -17.09 8.01 -15.99
N ARG A 278 -18.27 7.39 -16.19
CA ARG A 278 -19.20 7.79 -17.26
C ARG A 278 -19.79 9.17 -17.00
N TRP A 279 -20.15 9.46 -15.76
CA TRP A 279 -20.70 10.76 -15.37
C TRP A 279 -19.73 11.91 -15.67
N PHE A 280 -18.44 11.75 -15.37
CA PHE A 280 -17.41 12.76 -15.69
C PHE A 280 -17.11 12.93 -17.18
N LYS A 281 -17.61 12.05 -18.06
CA LYS A 281 -17.53 12.25 -19.52
C LYS A 281 -18.61 13.19 -20.04
N LEU A 282 -19.63 13.48 -19.25
CA LEU A 282 -20.62 14.51 -19.58
C LEU A 282 -20.00 15.90 -19.43
N VAL A 283 -20.58 16.87 -20.12
CA VAL A 283 -20.31 18.28 -19.82
C VAL A 283 -21.06 18.63 -18.54
N LEU A 284 -20.32 18.75 -17.44
CA LEU A 284 -20.86 19.08 -16.12
C LEU A 284 -20.84 20.60 -15.91
N HIS A 285 -21.93 21.13 -15.37
CA HIS A 285 -22.04 22.53 -14.99
C HIS A 285 -22.54 22.62 -13.54
N ASP A 286 -22.15 23.69 -12.86
CA ASP A 286 -22.62 23.94 -11.50
C ASP A 286 -24.15 24.13 -11.51
N ASN A 287 -24.84 23.52 -10.54
CA ASN A 287 -26.28 23.64 -10.30
C ASN A 287 -27.21 23.13 -11.43
N THR A 288 -26.75 22.25 -12.33
CA THR A 288 -27.64 21.66 -13.36
C THR A 288 -28.42 20.45 -12.88
N GLY A 289 -28.05 19.87 -11.74
CA GLY A 289 -28.62 18.63 -11.22
C GLY A 289 -28.04 17.38 -11.88
N LEU A 290 -28.17 16.24 -11.21
CA LEU A 290 -27.85 14.94 -11.79
C LEU A 290 -28.92 14.56 -12.81
N SER A 291 -28.50 14.02 -13.97
CA SER A 291 -29.46 13.48 -14.93
C SER A 291 -30.22 12.28 -14.33
N PRO A 292 -31.44 11.97 -14.81
CA PRO A 292 -32.29 10.93 -14.21
C PRO A 292 -31.60 9.58 -14.00
N THR A 293 -30.75 9.17 -14.95
CA THR A 293 -30.01 7.90 -14.89
C THR A 293 -29.02 7.89 -13.72
N TYR A 294 -28.12 8.88 -13.63
CA TYR A 294 -27.12 8.94 -12.56
C TYR A 294 -27.77 9.21 -11.21
N LYS A 295 -28.79 10.07 -11.17
CA LYS A 295 -29.55 10.34 -9.95
C LYS A 295 -30.16 9.06 -9.39
N ARG A 296 -30.74 8.20 -10.24
CA ARG A 296 -31.26 6.89 -9.82
C ARG A 296 -30.17 6.02 -9.20
N PHE A 297 -29.08 5.77 -9.93
CA PHE A 297 -28.01 4.90 -9.44
C PHE A 297 -27.34 5.42 -8.16
N PHE A 298 -26.98 6.70 -8.12
CA PHE A 298 -26.34 7.28 -6.95
C PHE A 298 -27.28 7.29 -5.75
N SER A 299 -28.57 7.57 -5.94
CA SER A 299 -29.55 7.49 -4.84
C SER A 299 -29.70 6.06 -4.30
N THR A 300 -29.71 5.05 -5.16
CA THR A 300 -29.73 3.64 -4.72
C THR A 300 -28.50 3.30 -3.86
N LEU A 301 -27.31 3.76 -4.25
CA LEU A 301 -26.08 3.53 -3.47
C LEU A 301 -26.12 4.21 -2.09
N THR A 302 -26.92 5.26 -1.91
CA THR A 302 -27.08 5.93 -0.60
C THR A 302 -27.99 5.19 0.39
N ASP A 303 -28.59 4.06 0.01
CA ASP A 303 -29.39 3.25 0.94
C ASP A 303 -28.48 2.57 1.99
N THR A 304 -28.54 3.06 3.23
CA THR A 304 -27.74 2.54 4.36
C THR A 304 -28.27 1.23 4.91
N SER A 305 -29.50 0.82 4.57
CA SER A 305 -30.02 -0.51 4.96
C SER A 305 -29.32 -1.66 4.23
N VAL A 306 -28.61 -1.36 3.13
CA VAL A 306 -27.83 -2.32 2.35
C VAL A 306 -26.34 -2.14 2.63
N ALA A 307 -25.77 -2.98 3.49
CA ALA A 307 -24.38 -2.87 3.95
C ALA A 307 -23.36 -2.84 2.80
N ARG A 308 -23.51 -3.71 1.78
CA ARG A 308 -22.62 -3.77 0.62
C ARG A 308 -22.57 -2.48 -0.22
N TYR A 309 -23.55 -1.58 -0.07
CA TYR A 309 -23.57 -0.29 -0.77
C TYR A 309 -22.64 0.75 -0.13
N ARG A 310 -22.10 0.49 1.06
CA ARG A 310 -21.08 1.33 1.70
C ARG A 310 -19.88 1.57 0.80
N HIS A 311 -19.44 0.54 0.08
CA HIS A 311 -18.37 0.65 -0.92
C HIS A 311 -18.68 1.69 -2.00
N GLY A 312 -19.94 1.78 -2.43
CA GLY A 312 -20.36 2.81 -3.37
C GLY A 312 -20.38 4.20 -2.75
N ARG A 313 -20.81 4.31 -1.48
CA ARG A 313 -20.81 5.56 -0.71
C ARG A 313 -19.41 6.13 -0.51
N VAL A 314 -18.39 5.30 -0.25
CA VAL A 314 -16.98 5.72 -0.21
C VAL A 314 -16.56 6.40 -1.53
N ILE A 315 -16.92 5.81 -2.68
CA ILE A 315 -16.63 6.38 -4.01
C ILE A 315 -17.41 7.67 -4.26
N LEU A 316 -18.65 7.78 -3.79
CA LEU A 316 -19.40 9.03 -3.86
C LEU A 316 -18.76 10.11 -2.96
N GLY A 317 -18.28 9.74 -1.77
CA GLY A 317 -17.53 10.59 -0.85
C GLY A 317 -16.26 11.16 -1.46
N SER A 318 -15.49 10.35 -2.21
CA SER A 318 -14.29 10.84 -2.92
C SER A 318 -14.59 11.82 -4.05
N ASN A 319 -15.85 11.93 -4.45
CA ASN A 319 -16.35 12.86 -5.47
C ASN A 319 -17.32 13.91 -4.90
N LEU A 320 -17.34 14.09 -3.57
CA LEU A 320 -18.32 14.90 -2.86
C LEU A 320 -18.39 16.35 -3.36
N ILE A 321 -17.24 16.99 -3.63
CA ILE A 321 -17.20 18.36 -4.16
C ILE A 321 -17.88 18.44 -5.54
N ALA A 322 -17.60 17.48 -6.43
CA ALA A 322 -18.19 17.49 -7.77
C ALA A 322 -19.72 17.29 -7.69
N LEU A 323 -20.17 16.33 -6.87
CA LEU A 323 -21.60 16.07 -6.64
C LEU A 323 -22.30 17.29 -6.03
N PHE A 324 -21.69 17.92 -5.02
CA PHE A 324 -22.22 19.12 -4.38
C PHE A 324 -22.35 20.28 -5.37
N ARG A 325 -21.35 20.47 -6.24
CA ARG A 325 -21.37 21.54 -7.25
C ARG A 325 -22.44 21.32 -8.30
N VAL A 326 -22.63 20.09 -8.77
CA VAL A 326 -23.58 19.77 -9.83
C VAL A 326 -25.02 19.69 -9.30
N ASP A 327 -25.26 19.02 -8.17
CA ASP A 327 -26.57 18.81 -7.56
C ASP A 327 -26.49 18.97 -6.03
N ARG A 328 -26.40 20.23 -5.58
CA ARG A 328 -26.36 20.59 -4.16
C ARG A 328 -27.55 20.02 -3.36
N PRO A 329 -28.83 20.20 -3.78
CA PRO A 329 -29.96 19.68 -3.02
C PRO A 329 -29.94 18.16 -2.85
N TRP A 330 -29.49 17.42 -3.89
CA TRP A 330 -29.32 15.98 -3.78
C TRP A 330 -28.20 15.62 -2.80
N THR A 331 -27.05 16.29 -2.89
CA THR A 331 -25.88 16.01 -2.05
C THR A 331 -26.17 16.29 -0.56
N GLU A 332 -26.80 17.43 -0.25
CA GLU A 332 -27.21 17.80 1.10
C GLU A 332 -28.21 16.80 1.71
N ARG A 333 -29.07 16.19 0.87
CA ARG A 333 -30.06 15.22 1.31
C ARG A 333 -29.49 13.81 1.51
N HIS A 334 -28.59 13.38 0.63
CA HIS A 334 -28.21 11.97 0.50
C HIS A 334 -26.80 11.64 1.00
N LEU A 335 -25.86 12.59 0.96
CA LEU A 335 -24.46 12.34 1.31
C LEU A 335 -24.01 13.08 2.58
N LEU A 336 -24.39 14.34 2.75
CA LEU A 336 -23.92 15.10 3.92
C LEU A 336 -24.35 14.51 5.27
N PRO A 337 -25.58 14.00 5.46
CA PRO A 337 -25.98 13.39 6.73
C PRO A 337 -25.13 12.18 7.12
N LEU A 338 -24.54 11.51 6.13
CA LEU A 338 -23.69 10.35 6.36
C LEU A 338 -22.31 10.70 6.93
N LEU A 339 -21.97 11.99 7.06
CA LEU A 339 -20.74 12.45 7.74
C LEU A 339 -20.90 12.55 9.26
N ASP A 340 -22.12 12.37 9.78
CA ASP A 340 -22.43 12.50 11.21
C ASP A 340 -21.99 11.25 12.00
N TRP A 341 -20.94 11.43 12.80
CA TRP A 341 -20.41 10.39 13.68
C TRP A 341 -21.39 9.95 14.76
N ASP A 342 -22.29 10.82 15.20
CA ASP A 342 -23.27 10.51 16.25
C ASP A 342 -24.43 9.67 15.70
N GLN A 343 -24.68 9.73 14.38
CA GLN A 343 -25.72 8.97 13.72
C GLN A 343 -25.28 7.53 13.43
N ASP A 344 -24.17 7.36 12.71
CA ASP A 344 -23.60 6.06 12.36
C ASP A 344 -22.09 6.19 12.14
N PRO A 345 -21.25 5.80 13.12
CA PRO A 345 -19.79 5.90 13.03
C PRO A 345 -19.19 5.14 11.85
N VAL A 346 -19.82 4.04 11.41
CA VAL A 346 -19.31 3.20 10.33
C VAL A 346 -19.53 3.90 8.99
N GLU A 347 -20.69 4.51 8.79
CA GLU A 347 -20.99 5.30 7.60
C GLU A 347 -20.22 6.63 7.58
N ALA A 348 -20.09 7.29 8.73
CA ALA A 348 -19.27 8.48 8.90
C ALA A 348 -17.81 8.23 8.50
N LYS A 349 -17.19 7.18 9.05
CA LYS A 349 -15.84 6.77 8.66
C LYS A 349 -15.73 6.54 7.16
N ALA A 350 -16.67 5.81 6.56
CA ALA A 350 -16.65 5.51 5.14
C ALA A 350 -16.71 6.76 4.24
N ILE A 351 -17.62 7.70 4.51
CA ILE A 351 -17.70 8.93 3.73
C ILE A 351 -16.52 9.86 3.99
N TRP A 352 -16.08 10.01 5.25
CA TRP A 352 -14.93 10.84 5.59
C TRP A 352 -13.67 10.35 4.91
N GLU A 353 -13.34 9.05 5.02
CA GLU A 353 -12.16 8.50 4.34
C GLU A 353 -12.29 8.61 2.81
N GLY A 354 -13.49 8.41 2.25
CA GLY A 354 -13.74 8.68 0.84
C GLY A 354 -13.36 10.12 0.45
N PHE A 355 -13.87 11.12 1.17
CA PHE A 355 -13.59 12.54 0.93
C PHE A 355 -12.10 12.89 1.14
N LEU A 356 -11.48 12.32 2.18
CA LEU A 356 -10.09 12.56 2.56
C LEU A 356 -9.07 11.80 1.70
N TRP A 357 -9.52 10.97 0.76
CA TRP A 357 -8.64 10.33 -0.22
C TRP A 357 -8.03 11.36 -1.20
N SER A 358 -8.75 12.44 -1.53
CA SER A 358 -8.23 13.56 -2.33
C SER A 358 -8.87 14.89 -1.90
N PRO A 359 -8.56 15.37 -0.68
CA PRO A 359 -9.27 16.49 -0.06
C PRO A 359 -8.89 17.80 -0.75
N ARG A 360 -9.89 18.69 -0.89
CA ARG A 360 -9.69 20.04 -1.42
C ARG A 360 -10.53 21.04 -0.64
N LEU A 361 -10.01 22.24 -0.45
CA LEU A 361 -10.78 23.34 0.10
C LEU A 361 -11.83 23.79 -0.91
N TYR A 362 -13.10 23.68 -0.51
CA TYR A 362 -14.22 24.25 -1.25
C TYR A 362 -15.21 24.85 -0.25
N GLN A 363 -15.12 26.18 -0.08
CA GLN A 363 -15.81 26.91 0.99
C GLN A 363 -17.33 26.66 1.07
N PRO A 364 -18.08 26.60 -0.04
CA PRO A 364 -19.52 26.30 0.04
C PRO A 364 -19.84 24.94 0.65
N LEU A 365 -19.02 23.91 0.38
CA LEU A 365 -19.17 22.60 1.01
C LEU A 365 -18.71 22.62 2.47
N LEU A 366 -17.59 23.29 2.76
CA LEU A 366 -17.12 23.46 4.14
C LEU A 366 -18.19 24.10 5.02
N THR A 367 -18.92 25.06 4.48
CA THR A 367 -20.04 25.71 5.16
C THR A 367 -21.22 24.74 5.35
N ALA A 368 -21.58 24.00 4.29
CA ALA A 368 -22.73 23.10 4.32
C ALA A 368 -22.58 21.93 5.31
N PHE A 369 -21.36 21.41 5.50
CA PHE A 369 -21.08 20.30 6.42
C PHE A 369 -20.36 20.72 7.72
N LYS A 370 -20.35 22.02 8.03
CA LYS A 370 -19.54 22.63 9.09
C LYS A 370 -19.59 21.87 10.41
N THR A 371 -20.80 21.52 10.87
CA THR A 371 -21.01 20.80 12.12
C THR A 371 -20.26 19.47 12.13
N TYR A 372 -20.40 18.68 11.06
CA TYR A 372 -19.71 17.40 10.92
C TYR A 372 -18.20 17.58 10.82
N PHE A 373 -17.72 18.61 10.10
CA PHE A 373 -16.30 18.88 9.95
C PHE A 373 -15.60 19.21 11.28
N LEU A 374 -16.24 20.02 12.14
CA LEU A 374 -15.75 20.34 13.47
C LEU A 374 -15.81 19.12 14.42
N GLN A 375 -16.88 18.32 14.33
CA GLN A 375 -17.06 17.10 15.12
C GLN A 375 -15.95 16.08 14.85
N THR A 376 -15.52 15.92 13.59
CA THR A 376 -14.49 14.96 13.17
C THR A 376 -13.16 15.11 13.90
N ALA A 377 -12.84 16.29 14.45
CA ALA A 377 -11.66 16.47 15.29
C ALA A 377 -11.63 15.52 16.52
N ARG A 378 -12.80 15.15 17.05
CA ARG A 378 -12.94 14.18 18.16
C ARG A 378 -12.81 12.73 17.70
N HIS A 379 -12.90 12.48 16.40
CA HIS A 379 -12.86 11.16 15.77
C HIS A 379 -11.57 10.96 14.96
N TYR A 380 -10.49 11.65 15.35
CA TYR A 380 -9.21 11.61 14.65
C TYR A 380 -8.63 10.20 14.53
N GLN A 381 -8.79 9.36 15.56
CA GLN A 381 -8.23 7.99 15.56
C GLN A 381 -9.03 7.05 14.66
N GLU A 382 -10.31 7.32 14.47
CA GLU A 382 -11.22 6.55 13.63
C GLU A 382 -10.98 6.76 12.13
N LEU A 383 -10.26 7.81 11.73
CA LEU A 383 -9.95 8.13 10.33
C LEU A 383 -8.84 7.26 9.71
N GLY A 384 -8.24 6.34 10.46
CA GLY A 384 -7.25 5.39 9.95
C GLY A 384 -6.08 6.09 9.23
N GLU A 385 -5.80 5.68 8.00
CA GLU A 385 -4.70 6.20 7.17
C GLU A 385 -4.95 7.63 6.65
N HIS A 386 -6.16 8.18 6.82
CA HIS A 386 -6.56 9.49 6.31
C HIS A 386 -6.53 10.61 7.38
N LYS A 387 -6.11 10.30 8.61
CA LYS A 387 -6.09 11.23 9.74
C LYS A 387 -5.18 12.46 9.51
N GLN A 388 -4.04 12.27 8.85
CA GLN A 388 -3.10 13.36 8.50
C GLN A 388 -3.73 14.31 7.46
N GLN A 389 -4.39 13.74 6.45
CA GLN A 389 -5.09 14.47 5.40
C GLN A 389 -6.21 15.33 5.99
N PHE A 390 -6.95 14.80 6.98
CA PHE A 390 -7.96 15.57 7.71
C PHE A 390 -7.34 16.76 8.43
N VAL A 391 -6.30 16.55 9.24
CA VAL A 391 -5.67 17.64 9.99
C VAL A 391 -5.06 18.69 9.08
N GLY A 392 -4.43 18.29 7.98
CA GLY A 392 -3.94 19.22 6.97
C GLY A 392 -5.08 20.08 6.40
N LEU A 393 -6.17 19.44 5.93
CA LEU A 393 -7.36 20.14 5.43
C LEU A 393 -7.98 21.07 6.49
N PHE A 394 -8.09 20.59 7.73
CA PHE A 394 -8.67 21.29 8.86
C PHE A 394 -7.85 22.53 9.25
N THR A 395 -6.52 22.39 9.28
CA THR A 395 -5.58 23.50 9.51
C THR A 395 -5.68 24.53 8.38
N TYR A 396 -5.72 24.10 7.12
CA TYR A 396 -5.85 25.02 6.00
C TYR A 396 -7.21 25.74 5.95
N ALA A 397 -8.29 25.08 6.39
CA ALA A 397 -9.59 25.72 6.55
C ALA A 397 -9.56 26.80 7.64
N ALA A 398 -8.91 26.52 8.77
CA ALA A 398 -8.84 27.42 9.91
C ALA A 398 -7.94 28.65 9.70
N ILE A 399 -6.93 28.57 8.83
CA ILE A 399 -6.12 29.75 8.44
C ILE A 399 -6.77 30.54 7.28
N GLY A 400 -7.68 29.94 6.53
CA GLY A 400 -8.38 30.56 5.39
C GLY A 400 -9.37 31.67 5.80
N PRO A 401 -10.12 32.25 4.84
CA PRO A 401 -11.25 33.11 5.18
C PRO A 401 -12.36 32.30 5.86
N THR A 402 -12.79 32.73 7.04
CA THR A 402 -13.69 32.00 7.95
C THR A 402 -15.04 32.71 8.10
N ASP A 403 -15.66 33.14 6.99
CA ASP A 403 -16.90 33.94 7.08
C ASP A 403 -18.03 33.20 7.82
N ASP A 404 -18.06 31.86 7.72
CA ASP A 404 -19.05 31.00 8.37
C ASP A 404 -18.53 30.25 9.61
N TYR A 405 -17.26 30.42 9.99
CA TYR A 405 -16.62 29.73 11.13
C TYR A 405 -16.16 30.73 12.19
N THR A 406 -16.49 30.45 13.45
CA THR A 406 -16.01 31.26 14.59
C THR A 406 -14.65 30.80 15.08
N ILE A 407 -13.92 31.69 15.75
CA ILE A 407 -12.64 31.37 16.38
C ILE A 407 -12.87 30.34 17.49
N GLU A 408 -13.94 30.48 18.27
CA GLU A 408 -14.29 29.59 19.38
C GLU A 408 -14.57 28.15 18.90
N GLU A 409 -15.23 27.98 17.75
CA GLU A 409 -15.45 26.67 17.16
C GLU A 409 -14.14 25.98 16.79
N PHE A 410 -13.21 26.70 16.16
CA PHE A 410 -11.89 26.14 15.85
C PHE A 410 -11.09 25.88 17.13
N GLN A 411 -11.07 26.78 18.10
CA GLN A 411 -10.41 26.56 19.39
C GLN A 411 -10.88 25.24 20.03
N MET A 412 -12.19 25.03 20.10
CA MET A 412 -12.77 23.84 20.70
C MET A 412 -12.44 22.57 19.92
N ALA A 413 -12.41 22.64 18.59
CA ALA A 413 -12.07 21.49 17.75
C ALA A 413 -10.57 21.16 17.81
N PHE A 414 -9.68 22.15 17.74
CA PHE A 414 -8.23 21.95 17.90
C PHE A 414 -7.86 21.45 19.29
N LEU A 415 -8.56 21.92 20.33
CA LEU A 415 -8.39 21.39 21.69
C LEU A 415 -8.81 19.91 21.81
N ALA A 416 -9.71 19.44 20.95
CA ALA A 416 -10.17 18.06 20.93
C ALA A 416 -9.20 17.11 20.20
N LEU A 417 -8.28 17.63 19.37
CA LEU A 417 -7.30 16.82 18.68
C LEU A 417 -6.32 16.16 19.67
N PRO A 418 -5.93 14.89 19.44
CA PRO A 418 -4.85 14.29 20.20
C PRO A 418 -3.51 14.94 19.85
N LEU A 419 -2.49 14.67 20.68
CA LEU A 419 -1.15 15.24 20.50
C LEU A 419 -0.58 15.01 19.09
N GLU A 420 -0.75 13.80 18.55
CA GLU A 420 -0.36 13.48 17.17
C GLU A 420 -1.05 14.40 16.14
N GLY A 421 -2.33 14.69 16.31
CA GLY A 421 -3.05 15.62 15.43
C GLY A 421 -2.54 17.06 15.54
N LEU A 422 -2.09 17.49 16.72
CA LEU A 422 -1.46 18.81 16.87
C LEU A 422 -0.07 18.86 16.23
N GLU A 423 0.71 17.78 16.29
CA GLU A 423 2.00 17.67 15.57
C GLU A 423 1.81 17.83 14.06
N GLU A 424 0.83 17.12 13.49
CA GLU A 424 0.50 17.23 12.05
C GLU A 424 -0.04 18.61 11.69
N SER A 425 -0.78 19.27 12.59
CA SER A 425 -1.24 20.65 12.39
C SER A 425 -0.09 21.66 12.38
N ALA A 426 0.88 21.53 13.30
CA ALA A 426 2.07 22.37 13.30
C ALA A 426 2.88 22.20 12.01
N GLN A 427 3.00 20.97 11.51
CA GLN A 427 3.63 20.69 10.22
C GLN A 427 2.86 21.34 9.05
N ALA A 428 1.52 21.25 9.05
CA ALA A 428 0.69 21.90 8.04
C ALA A 428 0.83 23.43 8.04
N LEU A 429 0.97 24.07 9.22
CA LEU A 429 1.26 25.52 9.30
C LEU A 429 2.61 25.89 8.66
N SER A 430 3.66 25.07 8.90
CA SER A 430 4.97 25.28 8.26
C SER A 430 4.84 25.18 6.74
N GLN A 431 4.23 24.10 6.25
CA GLN A 431 4.02 23.87 4.82
C GLN A 431 3.18 24.98 4.16
N ALA A 432 2.16 25.49 4.85
CA ALA A 432 1.35 26.61 4.36
C ALA A 432 2.22 27.85 4.09
N LEU A 433 3.11 28.17 5.02
CA LEU A 433 3.95 29.36 4.95
C LEU A 433 5.09 29.20 3.94
N GLU A 434 5.69 28.02 3.85
CA GLU A 434 6.70 27.68 2.83
C GLU A 434 6.09 27.79 1.41
N GLY A 435 4.88 27.27 1.24
CA GLY A 435 4.14 27.32 -0.02
C GLY A 435 3.66 28.71 -0.44
N ALA A 436 3.67 29.70 0.47
CA ALA A 436 3.27 31.08 0.15
C ALA A 436 4.32 31.84 -0.68
N VAL A 437 5.55 31.32 -0.79
CA VAL A 437 6.66 31.84 -1.61
C VAL A 437 6.82 33.36 -1.51
N ASP A 438 6.34 34.14 -2.48
CA ASP A 438 6.51 35.60 -2.53
C ASP A 438 5.57 36.36 -1.58
N GLN A 439 4.54 35.70 -1.05
CA GLN A 439 3.56 36.28 -0.13
C GLN A 439 3.79 35.88 1.34
N ARG A 440 4.90 35.20 1.65
CA ARG A 440 5.19 34.65 2.99
C ARG A 440 5.01 35.68 4.12
N GLU A 441 5.44 36.93 3.93
CA GLU A 441 5.31 37.96 4.96
C GLU A 441 3.86 38.35 5.26
N GLU A 442 3.07 38.55 4.20
CA GLU A 442 1.66 38.90 4.31
C GLU A 442 0.85 37.71 4.85
N TYR A 443 1.18 36.51 4.37
CA TYR A 443 0.59 35.26 4.82
C TYR A 443 0.85 35.01 6.31
N TRP A 444 2.09 35.25 6.78
CA TRP A 444 2.41 35.19 8.20
C TRP A 444 1.53 36.15 9.02
N GLU A 445 1.47 37.43 8.66
CA GLU A 445 0.76 38.44 9.45
C GLU A 445 -0.76 38.25 9.46
N ASN A 446 -1.33 37.85 8.33
CA ASN A 446 -2.79 37.83 8.14
C ASN A 446 -3.42 36.45 8.35
N ARG A 447 -2.64 35.36 8.35
CA ARG A 447 -3.16 33.98 8.39
C ARG A 447 -2.55 33.17 9.53
N ILE A 448 -1.23 32.97 9.50
CA ILE A 448 -0.54 32.09 10.47
C ILE A 448 -0.54 32.70 11.87
N ARG A 449 -0.17 33.98 12.01
CA ARG A 449 -0.10 34.65 13.31
C ARG A 449 -1.47 34.71 14.01
N PRO A 450 -2.58 35.10 13.35
CA PRO A 450 -3.91 35.05 13.97
C PRO A 450 -4.28 33.64 14.44
N PHE A 451 -4.06 32.61 13.61
CA PHE A 451 -4.29 31.22 13.99
C PHE A 451 -3.50 30.83 15.24
N TRP A 452 -2.19 31.08 15.26
CA TRP A 452 -1.33 30.75 16.38
C TRP A 452 -1.74 31.48 17.68
N GLN A 453 -2.17 32.74 17.55
CA GLN A 453 -2.55 33.55 18.71
C GLN A 453 -3.95 33.22 19.24
N GLN A 454 -4.88 32.84 18.38
CA GLN A 454 -6.30 32.78 18.71
C GLN A 454 -6.87 31.37 18.66
N ILE A 455 -6.32 30.45 17.90
CA ILE A 455 -6.91 29.10 17.71
C ILE A 455 -6.06 28.01 18.37
N TRP A 456 -4.73 28.08 18.26
CA TRP A 456 -3.83 27.04 18.76
C TRP A 456 -4.00 26.79 20.29
N PRO A 457 -4.11 25.53 20.76
CA PRO A 457 -4.22 25.21 22.18
C PRO A 457 -2.98 25.63 22.99
N LYS A 458 -3.14 26.58 23.92
CA LYS A 458 -2.03 27.13 24.71
C LYS A 458 -1.77 26.34 26.01
N SER A 459 -1.14 25.18 25.90
CA SER A 459 -0.64 24.42 27.05
C SER A 459 0.79 23.95 26.83
N ARG A 460 1.69 24.21 27.80
CA ARG A 460 3.09 23.76 27.74
C ARG A 460 3.24 22.24 27.76
N GLU A 461 2.24 21.53 28.29
CA GLU A 461 2.23 20.06 28.33
C GLU A 461 2.09 19.45 26.92
N LEU A 462 1.66 20.25 25.94
CA LEU A 462 1.55 19.84 24.54
C LEU A 462 2.85 20.05 23.76
N GLY A 463 3.89 20.61 24.37
CA GLY A 463 5.17 20.85 23.70
C GLY A 463 5.91 19.54 23.42
N THR A 464 6.00 19.15 22.15
CA THR A 464 6.83 18.02 21.69
C THR A 464 7.97 18.50 20.81
N ALA A 465 9.02 17.68 20.67
CA ALA A 465 10.12 17.97 19.76
C ALA A 465 9.64 18.11 18.30
N ARG A 466 8.61 17.36 17.87
CA ARG A 466 8.02 17.47 16.53
C ARG A 466 7.29 18.79 16.31
N ILE A 467 6.53 19.27 17.31
CA ILE A 467 5.92 20.61 17.27
C ILE A 467 7.03 21.66 17.24
N ALA A 468 8.03 21.57 18.11
CA ALA A 468 9.15 22.52 18.13
C ALA A 468 9.84 22.58 16.75
N GLU A 469 10.18 21.44 16.16
CA GLU A 469 10.79 21.37 14.83
C GLU A 469 9.92 22.04 13.75
N SER A 470 8.63 21.72 13.71
CA SER A 470 7.69 22.31 12.74
C SER A 470 7.55 23.82 12.93
N LEU A 471 7.49 24.30 14.17
CA LEU A 471 7.44 25.74 14.47
C LEU A 471 8.74 26.43 14.07
N ILE A 472 9.90 25.78 14.21
CA ILE A 472 11.17 26.34 13.76
C ILE A 472 11.18 26.46 12.23
N GLN A 473 10.80 25.41 11.50
CA GLN A 473 10.70 25.45 10.04
C GLN A 473 9.77 26.59 9.59
N MET A 474 8.61 26.73 10.24
CA MET A 474 7.69 27.85 10.02
C MET A 474 8.37 29.22 10.27
N THR A 475 9.15 29.36 11.36
CA THR A 475 9.85 30.63 11.63
C THR A 475 10.89 30.96 10.55
N LEU A 476 11.63 29.96 10.06
CA LEU A 476 12.60 30.13 8.97
C LEU A 476 11.90 30.52 7.66
N ALA A 477 10.74 29.90 7.38
CA ALA A 477 9.93 30.19 6.22
C ALA A 477 9.35 31.62 6.21
N ALA A 478 9.19 32.25 7.39
CA ALA A 478 8.62 33.60 7.53
C ALA A 478 9.48 34.74 6.93
N GLY A 479 10.68 34.45 6.43
CA GLY A 479 11.50 35.42 5.69
C GLY A 479 11.84 36.66 6.52
N SER A 480 11.46 37.86 6.07
CA SER A 480 11.73 39.08 6.83
C SER A 480 10.97 39.19 8.16
N LYS A 481 9.93 38.37 8.36
CA LYS A 481 9.21 38.26 9.63
C LYS A 481 9.84 37.29 10.62
N PHE A 482 10.97 36.66 10.29
CA PHE A 482 11.69 35.73 11.16
C PHE A 482 11.82 36.20 12.63
N PRO A 483 12.23 37.45 12.95
CA PRO A 483 12.29 37.91 14.34
C PRO A 483 10.94 37.94 15.07
N ALA A 484 9.86 38.29 14.35
CA ALA A 484 8.52 38.32 14.94
C ALA A 484 7.95 36.91 15.10
N ALA A 485 8.23 36.02 14.14
CA ALA A 485 7.84 34.62 14.19
C ALA A 485 8.51 33.90 15.36
N LEU A 486 9.85 34.01 15.49
CA LEU A 486 10.58 33.34 16.57
C LEU A 486 10.06 33.75 17.95
N ARG A 487 9.88 35.05 18.19
CA ARG A 487 9.31 35.55 19.46
C ARG A 487 7.92 35.00 19.76
N SER A 488 7.14 34.65 18.74
CA SER A 488 5.78 34.14 18.93
C SER A 488 5.75 32.68 19.37
N VAL A 489 6.80 31.91 19.07
CA VAL A 489 6.88 30.46 19.33
C VAL A 489 7.98 30.07 20.31
N GLU A 490 8.82 31.01 20.75
CA GLU A 490 10.00 30.75 21.60
C GLU A 490 9.69 29.87 22.82
N ALA A 491 8.56 30.08 23.49
CA ALA A 491 8.14 29.31 24.65
C ALA A 491 7.83 27.83 24.37
N TRP A 492 7.79 27.43 23.11
CA TRP A 492 7.52 26.07 22.62
C TRP A 492 8.77 25.38 22.07
N LEU A 493 9.90 26.09 22.00
CA LEU A 493 11.14 25.52 21.50
C LEU A 493 11.81 24.68 22.59
N CYS A 494 12.41 23.57 22.15
CA CYS A 494 13.25 22.72 22.98
C CYS A 494 14.44 22.22 22.16
N PRO A 495 15.49 21.70 22.83
CA PRO A 495 16.57 21.01 22.14
C PRO A 495 16.03 19.89 21.25
N LEU A 496 16.54 19.81 20.02
CA LEU A 496 16.16 18.78 19.05
C LEU A 496 17.16 17.62 19.12
N GLU A 497 16.68 16.39 18.94
CA GLU A 497 17.58 15.22 18.86
C GLU A 497 18.46 15.28 17.60
N HIS A 498 17.89 15.73 16.47
CA HIS A 498 18.55 15.82 15.17
C HIS A 498 18.39 17.22 14.53
N PRO A 499 19.12 18.25 14.98
CA PRO A 499 18.94 19.62 14.50
C PRO A 499 19.47 19.88 13.07
N HIS A 500 20.09 18.89 12.44
CA HIS A 500 20.82 19.05 11.17
C HIS A 500 20.00 19.68 10.05
N TYR A 501 18.75 19.23 9.85
CA TYR A 501 17.89 19.76 8.80
C TYR A 501 17.55 21.23 9.03
N VAL A 502 17.15 21.59 10.24
CA VAL A 502 16.85 22.98 10.63
C VAL A 502 18.07 23.90 10.48
N VAL A 503 19.24 23.44 10.91
CA VAL A 503 20.50 24.20 10.79
C VAL A 503 20.87 24.39 9.32
N HIS A 504 20.69 23.36 8.49
CA HIS A 504 20.88 23.45 7.05
C HIS A 504 19.95 24.50 6.42
N CYS A 505 18.64 24.45 6.73
CA CYS A 505 17.68 25.45 6.25
C CYS A 505 18.04 26.88 6.70
N LEU A 506 18.51 27.04 7.94
CA LEU A 506 18.97 28.33 8.44
C LEU A 506 20.19 28.84 7.64
N ALA A 507 21.15 27.97 7.33
CA ALA A 507 22.31 28.32 6.51
C ALA A 507 21.91 28.76 5.09
N GLU A 508 21.02 28.02 4.42
CA GLU A 508 20.55 28.34 3.07
C GLU A 508 19.74 29.64 3.01
N SER A 509 18.92 29.91 4.03
CA SER A 509 18.03 31.08 4.08
C SER A 509 18.75 32.44 4.20
N LYS A 510 20.05 32.43 4.56
CA LYS A 510 20.86 33.62 4.88
C LYS A 510 20.28 34.48 6.02
N LEU A 511 19.42 33.92 6.87
CA LEU A 511 18.88 34.63 8.03
C LEU A 511 19.97 34.92 9.08
N SER A 512 20.99 34.07 9.18
CA SER A 512 22.15 34.26 10.07
C SER A 512 22.92 35.57 9.82
N SER A 513 22.96 36.06 8.57
CA SER A 513 23.60 37.35 8.26
C SER A 513 22.65 38.54 8.36
N ARG A 514 21.34 38.34 8.09
CA ARG A 514 20.33 39.40 8.15
C ARG A 514 19.86 39.71 9.58
N PHE A 515 19.77 38.68 10.42
CA PHE A 515 19.24 38.76 11.79
C PHE A 515 20.14 37.98 12.77
N PRO A 516 21.42 38.37 12.93
CA PRO A 516 22.43 37.56 13.61
C PRO A 516 22.09 37.23 15.07
N ALA A 517 21.58 38.20 15.84
CA ALA A 517 21.20 37.97 17.24
C ALA A 517 20.01 37.00 17.40
N VAL A 518 19.07 37.03 16.44
CA VAL A 518 17.86 36.18 16.44
C VAL A 518 18.21 34.77 15.98
N ALA A 519 19.08 34.64 14.97
CA ALA A 519 19.61 33.35 14.54
C ALA A 519 20.42 32.67 15.67
N LEU A 520 21.23 33.44 16.41
CA LEU A 520 21.94 32.94 17.58
C LEU A 520 20.98 32.43 18.67
N GLN A 521 19.91 33.19 18.94
CA GLN A 521 18.87 32.80 19.90
C GLN A 521 18.22 31.48 19.51
N LEU A 522 17.82 31.33 18.24
CA LEU A 522 17.25 30.09 17.73
C LEU A 522 18.22 28.91 17.93
N LEU A 523 19.47 29.03 17.46
CA LEU A 523 20.47 27.98 17.58
C LEU A 523 20.69 27.56 19.04
N SER A 524 20.79 28.53 19.96
CA SER A 524 20.95 28.26 21.39
C SER A 524 19.74 27.60 22.06
N SER A 525 18.56 27.69 21.44
CA SER A 525 17.33 27.09 21.97
C SER A 525 17.16 25.64 21.52
N ILE A 526 17.82 25.24 20.41
CA ILE A 526 17.60 23.95 19.75
C ILE A 526 18.82 23.02 19.81
N ILE A 527 20.00 23.56 20.11
CA ILE A 527 21.25 22.82 20.30
C ILE A 527 21.59 22.80 21.78
N ASP A 528 21.90 21.62 22.28
CA ASP A 528 22.40 21.38 23.64
C ASP A 528 23.67 20.51 23.53
N ASP A 529 23.65 19.25 23.98
CA ASP A 529 24.81 18.36 23.94
C ASP A 529 24.62 17.14 23.01
N GLN A 530 24.09 17.37 21.80
CA GLN A 530 23.88 16.32 20.80
C GLN A 530 25.20 15.67 20.34
N PRO A 531 25.20 14.37 19.97
CA PRO A 531 26.43 13.62 19.69
C PRO A 531 27.26 14.11 18.49
N TRP A 532 26.64 14.75 17.50
CA TRP A 532 27.31 15.22 16.28
C TRP A 532 26.99 16.69 16.01
N ALA A 533 28.02 17.47 15.72
CA ALA A 533 27.86 18.84 15.23
C ALA A 533 27.96 18.87 13.70
N SER A 534 27.15 19.70 13.04
CA SER A 534 27.16 19.83 11.57
C SER A 534 28.09 20.94 11.09
N GLU A 535 28.62 20.81 9.86
CA GLU A 535 29.43 21.87 9.24
C GLU A 535 28.60 23.14 9.01
N GLU A 536 27.30 22.99 8.72
CA GLU A 536 26.36 24.09 8.54
C GLU A 536 26.19 24.93 9.82
N LEU A 537 26.35 24.32 11.00
CA LEU A 537 26.34 25.06 12.26
C LEU A 537 27.52 26.03 12.35
N GLU A 538 28.71 25.58 11.96
CA GLU A 538 29.89 26.44 11.91
C GLU A 538 29.72 27.57 10.89
N GLN A 539 29.15 27.27 9.72
CA GLN A 539 28.84 28.28 8.70
C GLN A 539 27.86 29.33 9.23
N CYS A 540 26.82 28.92 9.98
CA CYS A 540 25.88 29.83 10.61
C CYS A 540 26.57 30.74 11.64
N LEU A 541 27.38 30.16 12.54
CA LEU A 541 28.10 30.93 13.56
C LEU A 541 29.11 31.92 12.94
N ALA A 542 29.83 31.50 11.90
CA ALA A 542 30.73 32.38 11.16
C ALA A 542 29.97 33.55 10.51
N SER A 543 28.81 33.26 9.90
CA SER A 543 27.95 34.29 9.29
C SER A 543 27.40 35.29 10.32
N ILE A 544 27.07 34.82 11.52
CA ILE A 544 26.60 35.66 12.64
C ILE A 544 27.67 36.68 13.05
N ILE A 545 28.91 36.24 13.28
CA ILE A 545 30.02 37.13 13.68
C ILE A 545 30.45 38.06 12.56
N GLN A 546 30.38 37.59 11.31
CA GLN A 546 30.66 38.45 10.16
C GLN A 546 29.66 39.60 10.06
N ALA A 547 28.39 39.36 10.40
CA ALA A 547 27.34 40.37 10.38
C ALA A 547 27.37 41.28 11.63
N ASP A 548 27.62 40.72 12.81
CA ASP A 548 27.71 41.47 14.07
C ASP A 548 28.80 40.90 15.00
N ARG A 549 29.94 41.58 15.03
CA ARG A 549 31.09 41.18 15.85
C ARG A 549 30.84 41.29 17.36
N THR A 550 29.86 42.07 17.79
CA THR A 550 29.58 42.24 19.22
C THR A 550 29.06 40.96 19.86
N LEU A 551 28.51 40.03 19.06
CA LEU A 551 28.01 38.73 19.51
C LEU A 551 29.12 37.72 19.82
N GLU A 552 30.40 38.02 19.54
CA GLU A 552 31.51 37.11 19.90
C GLU A 552 31.66 36.94 21.42
N GLU A 553 31.28 37.98 22.18
CA GLU A 553 31.27 37.96 23.65
C GLU A 553 29.95 37.41 24.24
N ASP A 554 28.95 37.10 23.41
CA ASP A 554 27.68 36.54 23.87
C ASP A 554 27.86 35.11 24.40
N ILE A 555 27.36 34.84 25.61
CA ILE A 555 27.49 33.55 26.28
C ILE A 555 26.93 32.41 25.43
N ARG A 556 25.82 32.65 24.72
CA ARG A 556 25.18 31.65 23.85
C ARG A 556 26.09 31.27 22.68
N TYR A 557 26.77 32.26 22.10
CA TYR A 557 27.73 32.03 21.03
C TYR A 557 28.93 31.22 21.53
N GLN A 558 29.46 31.59 22.70
CA GLN A 558 30.59 30.87 23.31
C GLN A 558 30.23 29.40 23.62
N GLN A 559 29.03 29.14 24.12
CA GLN A 559 28.54 27.78 24.38
C GLN A 559 28.44 26.94 23.10
N LEU A 560 27.84 27.47 22.03
CA LEU A 560 27.73 26.77 20.74
C LEU A 560 29.09 26.54 20.09
N ARG A 561 30.03 27.48 20.23
CA ARG A 561 31.41 27.34 19.76
C ARG A 561 32.18 26.27 20.52
N GLU A 562 31.98 26.19 21.84
CA GLU A 562 32.57 25.15 22.67
C GLU A 562 31.98 23.77 22.35
N TYR A 563 30.66 23.69 22.15
CA TYR A 563 30.00 22.49 21.64
C TYR A 563 30.63 21.99 20.34
N LEU A 564 30.79 22.86 19.33
CA LEU A 564 31.47 22.52 18.07
C LEU A 564 32.89 22.00 18.27
N ARG A 565 33.64 22.54 19.24
CA ARG A 565 35.01 22.08 19.53
C ARG A 565 35.04 20.70 20.17
N ARG A 566 34.07 20.37 21.01
CA ARG A 566 33.97 19.07 21.69
C ARG A 566 33.51 17.93 20.77
N ARG A 567 32.69 18.27 19.77
CA ARG A 567 32.07 17.31 18.85
C ARG A 567 32.78 17.18 17.49
N ARG A 568 33.93 17.83 17.35
CA ARG A 568 34.84 17.73 16.20
C ARG A 568 35.80 16.56 16.30
#